data_AF-A0A2N3KYK8-F1
#
_entry.id   AF-A0A2N3KYK8-F1
#
_cell.length_a   1.000
_cell.length_b   1.000
_cell.length_c   1.000
_cell.angle_alpha   90.00
_cell.angle_beta   90.00
_cell.angle_gamma   90.00
#
_symmetry.space_group_name_H-M   'P 1'
#
loop_
_entity.id
_entity.type
_entity.pdbx_description
1 polymer ?
#
loop_
_entity_poly.entity_id
_entity_poly.type
_entity_poly.pdbx_seq_one_letter_code
_entity_poly.pdbx_strand_id
1 'polypeptide(L)'
;MYLIYMLLKLHSGSDEDRRKVDLTISGRLGMNMHALRGQKSDGNNPAQISSVITAEASITDLQAFRDGQGSVPRQIDARVEMPGVKDGRSSNNGIGDDSHTPETEERLRARIAELEQERDLYRVVFRNLDGFGHSLVSVRESFAELSSLLIDHSRANIDSRRESEASQAGLKDMVADIAAISAKVGQASHRISELNGDANRIGSILSLIDNVSRQTRLLAFNASIEAARAGEVGAGFAVVATEVRTLAGEAASATSDIGALVRQIKKTAGTTDEDMQDNSRAANHLKDEASQLLARTGRVVEISEQSASALTTAAMLSEIELANLEELELKLEVYRVFMGLSAATEADFPPETDCRLGQWYYGAAGQAQFASLPDFAAMEEPHRRVHENAREAVRQYRAGNNAEALKALGAMETSNHDVMMRLRRMIRTRI
;
A
#
# COMPACT_ATOMS: atom_id res chain seq x y z
N MET A 1 26.87 -13.53 4.54
CA MET A 1 27.20 -12.26 3.83
C MET A 1 28.54 -12.26 3.10
N TYR A 2 29.65 -12.76 3.66
CA TYR A 2 30.96 -12.73 2.99
C TYR A 2 31.06 -13.62 1.73
N LEU A 3 30.38 -14.78 1.74
CA LEU A 3 30.30 -15.70 0.60
C LEU A 3 29.40 -15.15 -0.53
N ILE A 4 28.29 -14.51 -0.17
CA ILE A 4 27.36 -13.83 -1.11
C ILE A 4 28.03 -12.58 -1.71
N TYR A 5 28.82 -11.84 -0.93
CA TYR A 5 29.62 -10.72 -1.42
C TYR A 5 30.73 -11.18 -2.41
N MET A 6 31.36 -12.35 -2.19
CA MET A 6 32.30 -12.94 -3.14
C MET A 6 31.62 -13.41 -4.44
N LEU A 7 30.43 -14.02 -4.35
CA LEU A 7 29.67 -14.48 -5.52
C LEU A 7 29.11 -13.32 -6.36
N LEU A 8 28.75 -12.19 -5.73
CA LEU A 8 28.34 -10.97 -6.44
C LEU A 8 29.52 -10.26 -7.14
N LYS A 9 30.73 -10.28 -6.55
CA LYS A 9 31.93 -9.69 -7.17
C LYS A 9 32.39 -10.47 -8.43
N LEU A 10 32.10 -11.77 -8.50
CA LEU A 10 32.35 -12.61 -9.69
C LEU A 10 31.51 -12.17 -10.91
N HIS A 11 30.32 -11.61 -10.69
CA HIS A 11 29.42 -11.19 -11.77
C HIS A 11 29.70 -9.78 -12.30
N SER A 12 30.24 -8.86 -11.49
CA SER A 12 30.41 -7.44 -11.85
C SER A 12 31.85 -6.98 -12.16
N GLY A 13 32.85 -7.85 -12.00
CA GLY A 13 34.27 -7.51 -12.19
C GLY A 13 34.76 -7.67 -13.63
N SER A 14 35.80 -6.90 -13.98
CA SER A 14 36.50 -7.00 -15.27
C SER A 14 37.10 -8.41 -15.47
N ASP A 15 37.41 -8.79 -16.72
CA ASP A 15 38.01 -10.11 -17.06
C ASP A 15 39.31 -10.42 -16.29
N GLU A 16 39.98 -9.39 -15.77
CA GLU A 16 41.19 -9.52 -14.95
C GLU A 16 40.88 -9.91 -13.48
N ASP A 17 39.73 -9.48 -12.94
CA ASP A 17 39.27 -9.85 -11.59
C ASP A 17 38.72 -11.28 -11.54
N ARG A 18 38.06 -11.73 -12.62
CA ARG A 18 37.61 -13.12 -12.78
C ARG A 18 38.81 -14.08 -12.83
N ARG A 19 39.87 -13.72 -13.56
CA ARG A 19 41.11 -14.52 -13.62
C ARG A 19 41.82 -14.62 -12.27
N LYS A 20 41.84 -13.57 -11.44
CA LYS A 20 42.49 -13.62 -10.11
C LYS A 20 41.76 -14.53 -9.12
N VAL A 21 40.42 -14.58 -9.16
CA VAL A 21 39.64 -15.50 -8.30
C VAL A 21 39.71 -16.94 -8.80
N ASP A 22 39.67 -17.18 -10.11
CA ASP A 22 39.91 -18.50 -10.71
C ASP A 22 41.32 -19.03 -10.39
N LEU A 23 42.35 -18.16 -10.41
CA LEU A 23 43.71 -18.51 -9.98
C LEU A 23 43.81 -18.83 -8.48
N THR A 24 42.91 -18.29 -7.65
CA THR A 24 42.90 -18.55 -6.20
C THR A 24 42.18 -19.86 -5.87
N ILE A 25 41.11 -20.20 -6.61
CA ILE A 25 40.36 -21.46 -6.47
C ILE A 25 41.12 -22.62 -7.16
N SER A 26 41.62 -22.42 -8.38
CA SER A 26 42.52 -23.38 -9.05
C SER A 26 43.90 -23.45 -8.42
N GLY A 27 44.39 -22.41 -7.74
CA GLY A 27 45.63 -22.48 -6.97
C GLY A 27 45.52 -23.36 -5.72
N ARG A 28 44.34 -23.39 -5.08
CA ARG A 28 44.07 -24.25 -3.92
C ARG A 28 43.67 -25.68 -4.28
N LEU A 29 43.07 -25.92 -5.45
CA LEU A 29 42.81 -27.26 -5.99
C LEU A 29 44.01 -27.85 -6.76
N GLY A 30 44.79 -27.01 -7.45
CA GLY A 30 45.96 -27.38 -8.23
C GLY A 30 47.20 -27.72 -7.42
N MET A 31 47.30 -27.26 -6.16
CA MET A 31 48.35 -27.70 -5.24
C MET A 31 48.25 -29.20 -4.88
N ASN A 32 47.09 -29.84 -5.04
CA ASN A 32 46.93 -31.27 -4.79
C ASN A 32 47.29 -32.18 -5.97
N MET A 33 47.37 -31.65 -7.20
CA MET A 33 47.76 -32.46 -8.38
C MET A 33 49.28 -32.44 -8.65
N HIS A 34 50.00 -31.42 -8.19
CA HIS A 34 51.46 -31.37 -8.32
C HIS A 34 52.20 -32.20 -7.25
N ALA A 35 51.59 -32.44 -6.09
CA ALA A 35 52.18 -33.26 -5.02
C ALA A 35 52.18 -34.77 -5.31
N LEU A 36 51.44 -35.23 -6.34
CA LEU A 36 51.40 -36.63 -6.79
C LEU A 36 52.14 -36.87 -8.11
N ARG A 37 52.78 -35.86 -8.71
CA ARG A 37 53.44 -35.95 -10.04
C ARG A 37 54.94 -35.67 -10.02
N GLY A 38 55.57 -35.79 -8.85
CA GLY A 38 56.96 -35.44 -8.60
C GLY A 38 57.90 -36.62 -8.32
N GLN A 39 57.71 -37.80 -8.92
CA GLN A 39 58.80 -38.79 -9.06
C GLN A 39 58.64 -39.53 -10.39
N LYS A 40 59.48 -39.20 -11.37
CA LYS A 40 59.75 -40.02 -12.55
C LYS A 40 61.23 -40.39 -12.55
N SER A 41 61.54 -41.60 -12.10
CA SER A 41 62.62 -42.53 -12.53
C SER A 41 62.59 -43.67 -11.49
N ASP A 42 62.33 -44.94 -11.77
CA ASP A 42 62.43 -45.75 -12.98
C ASP A 42 61.30 -46.80 -12.99
N GLY A 43 61.11 -47.43 -14.16
CA GLY A 43 59.90 -48.15 -14.54
C GLY A 43 59.34 -49.19 -13.57
N ASN A 44 58.06 -49.05 -13.24
CA ASN A 44 57.10 -50.16 -13.17
C ASN A 44 55.64 -49.65 -13.26
N ASN A 45 54.77 -50.50 -13.79
CA ASN A 45 53.40 -50.26 -14.28
C ASN A 45 52.37 -49.83 -13.18
N PRO A 46 51.47 -48.84 -13.39
CA PRO A 46 50.58 -48.31 -12.34
C PRO A 46 49.26 -49.11 -12.16
N ALA A 47 49.34 -50.42 -11.92
CA ALA A 47 48.15 -51.29 -11.82
C ALA A 47 47.86 -51.90 -10.43
N GLN A 48 48.61 -51.59 -9.37
CA GLN A 48 48.35 -52.16 -8.04
C GLN A 48 48.65 -51.14 -6.95
N ILE A 49 47.60 -50.59 -6.34
CA ILE A 49 47.42 -50.28 -4.90
C ILE A 49 45.95 -49.79 -4.80
N SER A 50 45.05 -50.68 -4.37
CA SER A 50 43.71 -50.32 -3.94
C SER A 50 43.61 -50.71 -2.48
N SER A 51 43.61 -49.73 -1.57
CA SER A 51 43.24 -49.93 -0.18
C SER A 51 41.78 -49.52 0.00
N VAL A 52 40.94 -50.48 0.37
CA VAL A 52 39.54 -50.25 0.73
C VAL A 52 39.50 -49.97 2.23
N ILE A 53 39.02 -48.80 2.63
CA ILE A 53 38.69 -48.46 4.02
C ILE A 53 37.21 -48.81 4.21
N THR A 54 36.91 -49.87 4.96
CA THR A 54 35.55 -50.15 5.43
C THR A 54 35.38 -49.64 6.85
N ALA A 55 34.43 -48.73 7.06
CA ALA A 55 34.00 -48.29 8.39
C ALA A 55 32.77 -49.11 8.80
N GLU A 56 32.89 -49.95 9.82
CA GLU A 56 31.73 -50.59 10.46
C GLU A 56 31.18 -49.68 11.55
N ALA A 57 30.02 -49.08 11.30
CA ALA A 57 29.09 -48.74 12.37
C ALA A 57 27.93 -49.72 12.26
N SER A 58 27.63 -50.47 13.33
CA SER A 58 26.47 -51.35 13.34
C SER A 58 25.21 -50.51 13.12
N ILE A 59 24.32 -50.95 12.21
CA ILE A 59 23.02 -50.29 11.94
C ILE A 59 22.23 -50.06 13.25
N THR A 60 22.48 -50.87 14.28
CA THR A 60 21.89 -50.76 15.62
C THR A 60 22.32 -49.48 16.37
N ASP A 61 23.55 -49.00 16.18
CA ASP A 61 24.08 -47.83 16.91
C ASP A 61 23.57 -46.49 16.35
N LEU A 62 23.34 -46.44 15.03
CA LEU A 62 22.73 -45.28 14.36
C LEU A 62 21.23 -45.16 14.64
N GLN A 63 20.54 -46.29 14.87
CA GLN A 63 19.12 -46.31 15.26
C GLN A 63 18.92 -45.87 16.72
N ALA A 64 19.79 -46.28 17.65
CA ALA A 64 19.72 -45.87 19.05
C ALA A 64 19.94 -44.36 19.27
N PHE A 65 20.81 -43.72 18.47
CA PHE A 65 21.04 -42.26 18.52
C PHE A 65 19.87 -41.44 17.96
N ARG A 66 19.25 -41.91 16.87
CA ARG A 66 18.05 -41.26 16.28
C ARG A 66 16.88 -41.20 17.25
N ASP A 67 16.75 -42.21 18.11
CA ASP A 67 15.64 -42.35 19.06
C ASP A 67 15.97 -41.76 20.45
N GLY A 68 17.09 -41.03 20.58
CA GLY A 68 17.44 -40.23 21.76
C GLY A 68 18.02 -41.00 22.95
N GLN A 69 18.41 -42.27 22.79
CA GLN A 69 19.03 -43.07 23.85
C GLN A 69 20.44 -43.51 23.44
N GLY A 70 21.46 -42.73 23.82
CA GLY A 70 22.88 -43.11 23.70
C GLY A 70 23.81 -41.96 23.33
N SER A 71 25.08 -42.04 23.73
CA SER A 71 26.13 -41.11 23.31
C SER A 71 26.87 -41.62 22.08
N VAL A 72 27.20 -40.70 21.16
CA VAL A 72 27.99 -40.96 19.93
C VAL A 72 29.32 -41.65 20.29
N PRO A 73 29.72 -42.75 19.61
CA PRO A 73 31.04 -43.32 19.79
C PRO A 73 32.09 -42.24 19.51
N ARG A 74 32.91 -41.89 20.50
CA ARG A 74 33.91 -40.82 20.39
C ARG A 74 35.08 -41.16 19.47
N GLN A 75 35.14 -42.37 18.95
CA GLN A 75 36.24 -42.85 18.14
C GLN A 75 35.70 -43.89 17.15
N ILE A 76 35.85 -43.61 15.86
CA ILE A 76 35.71 -44.64 14.83
C ILE A 76 37.11 -45.25 14.72
N ASP A 77 37.32 -46.41 15.35
CA ASP A 77 38.56 -47.16 15.20
C ASP A 77 38.60 -47.75 13.79
N ALA A 78 39.33 -47.08 12.89
CA ALA A 78 39.64 -47.61 11.58
C ALA A 78 40.62 -48.78 11.74
N ARG A 79 40.14 -50.02 11.61
CA ARG A 79 40.99 -51.22 11.58
C ARG A 79 41.28 -51.59 10.14
N VAL A 80 42.56 -51.64 9.77
CA VAL A 80 43.01 -52.15 8.47
C VAL A 80 43.17 -53.67 8.59
N GLU A 81 42.29 -54.45 7.97
CA GLU A 81 42.46 -55.90 7.83
C GLU A 81 42.93 -56.26 6.41
N MET A 82 44.06 -56.97 6.32
CA MET A 82 44.61 -57.50 5.06
C MET A 82 44.25 -59.00 4.94
N PRO A 83 43.71 -59.48 3.80
CA PRO A 83 43.35 -60.89 3.64
C PRO A 83 44.60 -61.77 3.48
N GLY A 84 44.57 -62.93 4.14
CA GLY A 84 45.74 -63.76 4.45
C GLY A 84 46.49 -64.40 3.28
N VAL A 85 47.79 -64.61 3.50
CA VAL A 85 48.66 -65.48 2.68
C VAL A 85 49.19 -66.59 3.59
N LYS A 86 48.82 -67.84 3.28
CA LYS A 86 49.38 -69.05 3.91
C LYS A 86 50.73 -69.40 3.29
N ASP A 87 51.67 -69.70 4.19
CA ASP A 87 52.94 -70.45 4.09
C ASP A 87 53.55 -70.79 2.73
N GLY A 88 54.83 -70.41 2.56
CA GLY A 88 55.69 -70.90 1.48
C GLY A 88 57.12 -70.38 1.51
N ARG A 89 57.92 -70.81 2.49
CA ARG A 89 59.41 -70.92 2.53
C ARG A 89 60.30 -69.92 1.75
N SER A 90 61.12 -69.25 2.56
CA SER A 90 62.60 -69.14 2.45
C SER A 90 63.22 -67.92 1.76
N SER A 91 64.09 -67.28 2.56
CA SER A 91 65.34 -66.61 2.22
C SER A 91 65.32 -65.11 1.86
N ASN A 92 65.27 -64.30 2.92
CA ASN A 92 66.24 -63.26 3.26
C ASN A 92 67.00 -62.57 2.10
N ASN A 93 66.60 -61.34 1.79
CA ASN A 93 67.55 -60.22 1.68
C ASN A 93 66.81 -58.90 1.92
N GLY A 94 67.32 -58.13 2.88
CA GLY A 94 66.72 -56.88 3.34
C GLY A 94 66.71 -55.80 2.25
N ILE A 95 65.53 -55.23 2.06
CA ILE A 95 65.34 -53.85 1.60
C ILE A 95 64.37 -53.23 2.60
N GLY A 96 64.84 -52.18 3.27
CA GLY A 96 64.08 -51.46 4.29
C GLY A 96 62.77 -50.92 3.71
N ASP A 97 61.72 -51.16 4.47
CA ASP A 97 60.40 -50.55 4.34
C ASP A 97 60.49 -49.08 4.79
N ASP A 98 60.98 -48.21 3.91
CA ASP A 98 60.95 -46.77 4.06
C ASP A 98 59.80 -46.22 3.21
N SER A 99 58.64 -45.92 3.81
CA SER A 99 57.77 -44.81 3.36
C SER A 99 56.57 -44.43 4.26
N HIS A 100 56.58 -44.76 5.56
CA HIS A 100 55.62 -44.18 6.51
C HIS A 100 56.36 -43.46 7.64
N THR A 101 56.81 -42.24 7.37
CA THR A 101 57.42 -41.39 8.39
C THR A 101 56.36 -40.88 9.37
N PRO A 102 56.64 -40.82 10.69
CA PRO A 102 55.75 -40.21 11.70
C PRO A 102 55.28 -38.79 11.34
N GLU A 103 56.11 -38.04 10.61
CA GLU A 103 55.79 -36.72 10.06
C GLU A 103 54.60 -36.73 9.09
N THR A 104 54.42 -37.81 8.32
CA THR A 104 53.30 -37.94 7.39
C THR A 104 51.98 -38.20 8.12
N GLU A 105 52.02 -38.98 9.22
CA GLU A 105 50.87 -39.23 10.07
C GLU A 105 50.46 -37.98 10.86
N GLU A 106 51.43 -37.24 11.41
CA GLU A 106 51.19 -35.97 12.11
C GLU A 106 50.59 -34.91 11.16
N ARG A 107 51.07 -34.83 9.92
CA ARG A 107 50.51 -33.95 8.88
C ARG A 107 49.07 -34.31 8.50
N LEU A 108 48.75 -35.59 8.39
CA LEU A 108 47.38 -36.04 8.11
C LEU A 108 46.45 -35.75 9.29
N ARG A 109 46.89 -35.98 10.54
CA ARG A 109 46.13 -35.63 11.75
C ARG A 109 45.85 -34.13 11.84
N ALA A 110 46.85 -33.29 11.56
CA ALA A 110 46.68 -31.84 11.51
C ALA A 110 45.66 -31.43 10.42
N ARG A 111 45.71 -32.06 9.24
CA ARG A 111 44.76 -31.79 8.16
C ARG A 111 43.33 -32.22 8.49
N ILE A 112 43.16 -33.36 9.16
CA ILE A 112 41.84 -33.81 9.64
C ILE A 112 41.28 -32.79 10.65
N ALA A 113 42.09 -32.37 11.62
CA ALA A 113 41.67 -31.37 12.60
C ALA A 113 41.25 -30.03 11.95
N GLU A 114 41.99 -29.57 10.93
CA GLU A 114 41.59 -28.39 10.14
C GLU A 114 40.25 -28.59 9.43
N LEU A 115 40.05 -29.73 8.76
CA LEU A 115 38.80 -30.04 8.04
C LEU A 115 37.61 -30.18 9.00
N GLU A 116 37.83 -30.72 10.20
CA GLU A 116 36.81 -30.79 11.25
C GLU A 116 36.42 -29.40 11.77
N GLN A 117 37.41 -28.52 11.99
CA GLN A 117 37.16 -27.13 12.36
C GLN A 117 36.38 -26.39 11.27
N GLU A 118 36.74 -26.61 10.00
CA GLU A 118 36.04 -26.03 8.85
C GLU A 118 34.60 -26.55 8.74
N ARG A 119 34.38 -27.86 8.91
CA ARG A 119 33.06 -28.49 8.94
C ARG A 119 32.19 -27.91 10.06
N ASP A 120 32.76 -27.76 11.26
CA ASP A 120 32.01 -27.25 12.42
C ASP A 120 31.64 -25.77 12.25
N LEU A 121 32.51 -24.96 11.62
CA LEU A 121 32.18 -23.60 11.19
C LEU A 121 30.97 -23.60 10.22
N TYR A 122 31.00 -24.44 9.17
CA TYR A 122 29.88 -24.52 8.22
C TYR A 122 28.58 -24.96 8.90
N ARG A 123 28.61 -25.93 9.83
CA ARG A 123 27.44 -26.36 10.59
C ARG A 123 26.81 -25.22 11.40
N VAL A 124 27.62 -24.38 12.03
CA VAL A 124 27.12 -23.21 12.78
C VAL A 124 26.49 -22.19 11.82
N VAL A 125 27.13 -21.91 10.69
CA VAL A 125 26.58 -21.00 9.66
C VAL A 125 25.24 -21.51 9.12
N PHE A 126 25.16 -22.80 8.79
CA PHE A 126 23.93 -23.43 8.28
C PHE A 126 22.79 -23.39 9.29
N ARG A 127 23.08 -23.64 10.58
CA ARG A 127 22.07 -23.51 11.64
C ARG A 127 21.55 -22.07 11.77
N ASN A 128 22.41 -21.07 11.64
CA ASN A 128 21.97 -19.67 11.65
C ASN A 128 21.12 -19.32 10.41
N LEU A 129 21.34 -19.99 9.27
CA LEU A 129 20.54 -19.81 8.06
C LEU A 129 19.13 -20.38 8.22
N ASP A 130 18.94 -21.39 9.08
CA ASP A 130 17.61 -21.87 9.48
C ASP A 130 16.82 -20.77 10.23
N GLY A 131 17.47 -20.08 11.17
CA GLY A 131 16.89 -18.91 11.85
C GLY A 131 16.54 -17.75 10.91
N PHE A 132 17.34 -17.55 9.85
CA PHE A 132 17.02 -16.60 8.79
C PHE A 132 15.74 -17.01 8.02
N GLY A 133 15.50 -18.31 7.81
CA GLY A 133 14.26 -18.80 7.21
C GLY A 133 13.01 -18.43 7.99
N HIS A 134 13.06 -18.51 9.32
CA HIS A 134 11.96 -18.03 10.16
C HIS A 134 11.70 -16.52 10.01
N SER A 135 12.76 -15.72 9.85
CA SER A 135 12.60 -14.28 9.59
C SER A 135 11.96 -14.02 8.22
N LEU A 136 12.26 -14.84 7.21
CA LEU A 136 11.65 -14.74 5.88
C LEU A 136 10.14 -15.01 5.93
N VAL A 137 9.71 -16.02 6.68
CA VAL A 137 8.28 -16.32 6.91
C VAL A 137 7.56 -15.13 7.59
N SER A 138 8.18 -14.51 8.59
CA SER A 138 7.60 -13.33 9.27
C SER A 138 7.46 -12.12 8.34
N VAL A 139 8.42 -11.90 7.43
CA VAL A 139 8.30 -10.86 6.40
C VAL A 139 7.16 -11.18 5.43
N ARG A 140 7.02 -12.45 5.01
CA ARG A 140 5.90 -12.91 4.16
C ARG A 140 4.54 -12.64 4.81
N GLU A 141 4.39 -12.95 6.09
CA GLU A 141 3.18 -12.65 6.87
C GLU A 141 2.90 -11.14 6.90
N SER A 142 3.93 -10.31 7.11
CA SER A 142 3.79 -8.84 7.10
C SER A 142 3.29 -8.30 5.74
N PHE A 143 3.75 -8.86 4.62
CA PHE A 143 3.27 -8.48 3.28
C PHE A 143 1.85 -8.99 2.99
N ALA A 144 1.47 -10.14 3.53
CA ALA A 144 0.09 -10.62 3.45
C ALA A 144 -0.87 -9.68 4.22
N GLU A 145 -0.47 -9.23 5.42
CA GLU A 145 -1.22 -8.23 6.19
C GLU A 145 -1.31 -6.89 5.45
N LEU A 146 -0.20 -6.41 4.87
CA LEU A 146 -0.18 -5.20 4.05
C LEU A 146 -1.17 -5.28 2.88
N SER A 147 -1.23 -6.43 2.20
CA SER A 147 -2.16 -6.65 1.08
C SER A 147 -3.62 -6.54 1.54
N SER A 148 -3.96 -7.11 2.70
CA SER A 148 -5.29 -6.96 3.30
C SER A 148 -5.62 -5.51 3.63
N LEU A 149 -4.68 -4.78 4.25
CA LEU A 149 -4.85 -3.36 4.59
C LEU A 149 -5.08 -2.49 3.35
N LEU A 150 -4.38 -2.77 2.25
CA LEU A 150 -4.53 -2.04 0.99
C LEU A 150 -5.92 -2.24 0.36
N ILE A 151 -6.48 -3.45 0.46
CA ILE A 151 -7.84 -3.74 0.01
C ILE A 151 -8.86 -2.96 0.83
N ASP A 152 -8.71 -2.95 2.16
CA ASP A 152 -9.63 -2.24 3.05
C ASP A 152 -9.55 -0.72 2.87
N HIS A 153 -8.34 -0.17 2.71
CA HIS A 153 -8.16 1.24 2.37
C HIS A 153 -8.74 1.60 1.00
N SER A 154 -8.64 0.71 0.00
CA SER A 154 -9.24 0.92 -1.31
C SER A 154 -10.77 1.02 -1.23
N ARG A 155 -11.42 0.14 -0.44
CA ARG A 155 -12.86 0.21 -0.17
C ARG A 155 -13.24 1.51 0.53
N ALA A 156 -12.55 1.85 1.62
CA ALA A 156 -12.83 3.08 2.37
C ALA A 156 -12.67 4.35 1.50
N ASN A 157 -11.68 4.35 0.60
CA ASN A 157 -11.46 5.46 -0.32
C ASN A 157 -12.58 5.57 -1.39
N ILE A 158 -13.10 4.45 -1.89
CA ILE A 158 -14.27 4.44 -2.80
C ILE A 158 -15.50 5.01 -2.09
N ASP A 159 -15.74 4.61 -0.84
CA ASP A 159 -16.89 5.10 -0.05
C ASP A 159 -16.75 6.59 0.27
N SER A 160 -15.55 7.05 0.64
CA SER A 160 -15.26 8.48 0.84
C SER A 160 -15.49 9.31 -0.42
N ARG A 161 -15.13 8.78 -1.60
CA ARG A 161 -15.38 9.43 -2.89
C ARG A 161 -16.88 9.55 -3.17
N ARG A 162 -17.65 8.47 -2.97
CA ARG A 162 -19.11 8.47 -3.16
C ARG A 162 -19.81 9.48 -2.24
N GLU A 163 -19.44 9.52 -0.97
CA GLU A 163 -20.00 10.47 0.00
C GLU A 163 -19.68 11.92 -0.38
N SER A 164 -18.46 12.16 -0.89
CA SER A 164 -18.04 13.47 -1.37
C SER A 164 -18.78 13.89 -2.64
N GLU A 165 -19.01 12.98 -3.58
CA GLU A 165 -19.81 13.23 -4.78
C GLU A 165 -21.28 13.56 -4.42
N ALA A 166 -21.87 12.81 -3.49
CA ALA A 166 -23.21 13.08 -2.98
C ALA A 166 -23.28 14.45 -2.27
N SER A 167 -22.26 14.77 -1.47
CA SER A 167 -22.13 16.08 -0.83
C SER A 167 -22.02 17.21 -1.86
N GLN A 168 -21.27 17.03 -2.95
CA GLN A 168 -21.21 18.04 -4.02
C GLN A 168 -22.57 18.26 -4.69
N ALA A 169 -23.34 17.20 -4.93
CA ALA A 169 -24.68 17.32 -5.49
C ALA A 169 -25.59 18.14 -4.55
N GLY A 170 -25.64 17.77 -3.27
CA GLY A 170 -26.44 18.49 -2.26
C GLY A 170 -26.02 19.96 -2.09
N LEU A 171 -24.72 20.27 -2.21
CA LEU A 171 -24.23 21.66 -2.16
C LEU A 171 -24.61 22.47 -3.39
N LYS A 172 -24.64 21.85 -4.59
CA LYS A 172 -25.14 22.52 -5.80
C LYS A 172 -26.62 22.86 -5.67
N ASP A 173 -27.42 21.94 -5.13
CA ASP A 173 -28.84 22.18 -4.86
C ASP A 173 -29.01 23.31 -3.83
N MET A 174 -28.22 23.30 -2.76
CA MET A 174 -28.23 24.37 -1.75
C MET A 174 -27.90 25.75 -2.35
N VAL A 175 -26.91 25.85 -3.24
CA VAL A 175 -26.59 27.11 -3.95
C VAL A 175 -27.78 27.58 -4.78
N ALA A 176 -28.47 26.67 -5.45
CA ALA A 176 -29.67 27.00 -6.23
C ALA A 176 -30.82 27.49 -5.33
N ASP A 177 -31.06 26.83 -4.20
CA ASP A 177 -32.07 27.22 -3.22
C ASP A 177 -31.79 28.59 -2.61
N ILE A 178 -30.53 28.88 -2.26
CA ILE A 178 -30.12 30.19 -1.76
C ILE A 178 -30.37 31.27 -2.81
N ALA A 179 -30.06 31.01 -4.09
CA ALA A 179 -30.35 31.95 -5.17
C ALA A 179 -31.87 32.23 -5.30
N ALA A 180 -32.71 31.20 -5.14
CA ALA A 180 -34.16 31.35 -5.13
C ALA A 180 -34.65 32.17 -3.92
N ILE A 181 -34.06 31.98 -2.74
CA ILE A 181 -34.35 32.78 -1.53
C ILE A 181 -33.97 34.25 -1.77
N SER A 182 -32.76 34.52 -2.27
CA SER A 182 -32.32 35.89 -2.58
C SER A 182 -33.28 36.60 -3.54
N ALA A 183 -33.77 35.89 -4.56
CA ALA A 183 -34.77 36.44 -5.49
C ALA A 183 -36.10 36.77 -4.79
N LYS A 184 -36.59 35.90 -3.90
CA LYS A 184 -37.81 36.15 -3.11
C LYS A 184 -37.65 37.32 -2.13
N VAL A 185 -36.50 37.44 -1.47
CA VAL A 185 -36.19 38.58 -0.59
C VAL A 185 -36.18 39.88 -1.38
N GLY A 186 -35.56 39.89 -2.57
CA GLY A 186 -35.59 41.06 -3.47
C GLY A 186 -37.02 41.46 -3.88
N GLN A 187 -37.87 40.49 -4.22
CA GLN A 187 -39.28 40.76 -4.52
C GLN A 187 -40.05 41.30 -3.31
N ALA A 188 -39.78 40.78 -2.11
CA ALA A 188 -40.42 41.25 -0.88
C ALA A 188 -40.02 42.70 -0.57
N SER A 189 -38.72 43.04 -0.61
CA SER A 189 -38.25 44.42 -0.42
C SER A 189 -38.86 45.39 -1.42
N HIS A 190 -39.02 44.98 -2.69
CA HIS A 190 -39.71 45.81 -3.69
C HIS A 190 -41.16 46.12 -3.30
N ARG A 191 -41.94 45.10 -2.89
CA ARG A 191 -43.33 45.28 -2.43
C ARG A 191 -43.44 46.16 -1.18
N ILE A 192 -42.45 46.11 -0.29
CA ILE A 192 -42.41 46.98 0.90
C ILE A 192 -42.11 48.43 0.51
N SER A 193 -41.23 48.64 -0.46
CA SER A 193 -40.97 49.95 -1.03
C SER A 193 -42.25 50.56 -1.63
N GLU A 194 -43.01 49.78 -2.39
CA GLU A 194 -44.32 50.19 -2.92
C GLU A 194 -45.31 50.54 -1.80
N LEU A 195 -45.44 49.68 -0.78
CA LEU A 195 -46.31 49.93 0.38
C LEU A 195 -45.96 51.23 1.11
N ASN A 196 -44.67 51.52 1.28
CA ASN A 196 -44.21 52.77 1.90
C ASN A 196 -44.53 53.98 1.01
N GLY A 197 -44.41 53.84 -0.31
CA GLY A 197 -44.85 54.83 -1.30
C GLY A 197 -46.35 55.14 -1.21
N ASP A 198 -47.18 54.11 -1.15
CA ASP A 198 -48.63 54.26 -1.01
C ASP A 198 -49.02 54.87 0.33
N ALA A 199 -48.38 54.46 1.43
CA ALA A 199 -48.59 55.06 2.74
C ALA A 199 -48.23 56.55 2.78
N ASN A 200 -47.17 56.97 2.06
CA ASN A 200 -46.83 58.38 1.89
C ASN A 200 -47.91 59.16 1.12
N ARG A 201 -48.42 58.59 0.02
CA ARG A 201 -49.51 59.21 -0.77
C ARG A 201 -50.77 59.37 0.05
N ILE A 202 -51.17 58.35 0.82
CA ILE A 202 -52.30 58.44 1.74
C ILE A 202 -52.05 59.53 2.80
N GLY A 203 -50.86 59.61 3.37
CA GLY A 203 -50.49 60.67 4.32
C GLY A 203 -50.66 62.09 3.76
N SER A 204 -50.32 62.31 2.49
CA SER A 204 -50.55 63.59 1.80
C SER A 204 -52.03 63.89 1.61
N ILE A 205 -52.83 62.88 1.23
CA ILE A 205 -54.29 63.01 1.08
C ILE A 205 -54.94 63.35 2.42
N LEU A 206 -54.56 62.68 3.51
CA LEU A 206 -55.09 62.96 4.85
C LEU A 206 -54.75 64.39 5.29
N SER A 207 -53.55 64.88 4.98
CA SER A 207 -53.17 66.27 5.27
C SER A 207 -54.03 67.29 4.50
N LEU A 208 -54.41 66.97 3.26
CA LEU A 208 -55.36 67.77 2.49
C LEU A 208 -56.76 67.75 3.11
N ILE A 209 -57.27 66.57 3.50
CA ILE A 209 -58.59 66.42 4.13
C ILE A 209 -58.65 67.15 5.47
N ASP A 210 -57.61 67.08 6.29
CA ASP A 210 -57.53 67.82 7.56
C ASP A 210 -57.58 69.35 7.33
N ASN A 211 -56.86 69.84 6.32
CA ASN A 211 -56.92 71.25 5.91
C ASN A 211 -58.33 71.66 5.46
N VAL A 212 -58.97 70.86 4.61
CA VAL A 212 -60.34 71.11 4.14
C VAL A 212 -61.34 71.07 5.30
N SER A 213 -61.20 70.12 6.21
CA SER A 213 -62.07 69.98 7.40
C SER A 213 -61.92 71.19 8.33
N ARG A 214 -60.70 71.67 8.57
CA ARG A 214 -60.46 72.90 9.35
C ARG A 214 -61.04 74.14 8.68
N GLN A 215 -60.85 74.30 7.37
CA GLN A 215 -61.42 75.42 6.62
C GLN A 215 -62.95 75.39 6.64
N THR A 216 -63.55 74.21 6.44
CA THR A 216 -65.00 74.03 6.49
C THR A 216 -65.54 74.34 7.88
N ARG A 217 -64.85 73.92 8.94
CA ARG A 217 -65.21 74.23 10.33
C ARG A 217 -65.15 75.73 10.62
N LEU A 218 -64.19 76.45 10.05
CA LEU A 218 -64.06 77.91 10.14
C LEU A 218 -65.17 78.64 9.35
N LEU A 219 -65.46 78.17 8.14
CA LEU A 219 -66.56 78.70 7.31
C LEU A 219 -67.91 78.53 8.00
N ALA A 220 -68.17 77.33 8.53
CA ALA A 220 -69.37 77.01 9.27
C ALA A 220 -69.50 77.87 10.53
N PHE A 221 -68.40 78.11 11.25
CA PHE A 221 -68.37 79.01 12.40
C PHE A 221 -68.74 80.45 12.03
N ASN A 222 -68.16 80.99 10.96
CA ASN A 222 -68.49 82.33 10.47
C ASN A 222 -69.96 82.42 10.04
N ALA A 223 -70.48 81.37 9.38
CA ALA A 223 -71.88 81.30 8.99
C ALA A 223 -72.82 81.22 10.21
N SER A 224 -72.47 80.47 11.26
CA SER A 224 -73.24 80.45 12.51
C SER A 224 -73.31 81.83 13.17
N ILE A 225 -72.21 82.60 13.14
CA ILE A 225 -72.18 83.97 13.67
C ILE A 225 -73.12 84.88 12.86
N GLU A 226 -73.02 84.85 11.54
CA GLU A 226 -73.83 85.72 10.68
C GLU A 226 -75.32 85.35 10.74
N ALA A 227 -75.64 84.06 10.85
CA ALA A 227 -76.99 83.57 11.07
C ALA A 227 -77.57 84.06 12.43
N ALA A 228 -76.76 84.08 13.49
CA ALA A 228 -77.17 84.67 14.77
C ALA A 228 -77.39 86.19 14.67
N ARG A 229 -76.60 86.88 13.84
CA ARG A 229 -76.70 88.33 13.60
C ARG A 229 -77.96 88.72 12.85
N ALA A 230 -78.47 87.84 11.97
CA ALA A 230 -79.71 88.03 11.22
C ALA A 230 -80.99 87.83 12.05
N GLY A 231 -80.89 87.45 13.34
CA GLY A 231 -82.04 87.29 14.23
C GLY A 231 -82.99 86.16 13.80
N GLU A 232 -84.31 86.38 13.87
CA GLU A 232 -85.31 85.35 13.55
C GLU A 232 -85.22 84.84 12.11
N VAL A 233 -84.79 85.68 11.15
CA VAL A 233 -84.67 85.31 9.73
C VAL A 233 -83.50 84.33 9.51
N GLY A 234 -82.50 84.31 10.39
CA GLY A 234 -81.31 83.47 10.31
C GLY A 234 -81.41 82.14 11.07
N ALA A 235 -82.47 81.89 11.84
CA ALA A 235 -82.55 80.74 12.75
C ALA A 235 -82.36 79.38 12.05
N GLY A 236 -82.95 79.18 10.87
CA GLY A 236 -82.76 77.96 10.07
C GLY A 236 -81.33 77.78 9.56
N PHE A 237 -80.67 78.88 9.16
CA PHE A 237 -79.27 78.87 8.74
C PHE A 237 -78.30 78.59 9.89
N ALA A 238 -78.62 79.03 11.11
CA ALA A 238 -77.80 78.77 12.30
C ALA A 238 -77.74 77.28 12.65
N VAL A 239 -78.86 76.56 12.50
CA VAL A 239 -78.93 75.10 12.69
C VAL A 239 -78.05 74.38 11.67
N VAL A 240 -78.19 74.71 10.38
CA VAL A 240 -77.38 74.11 9.31
C VAL A 240 -75.89 74.39 9.52
N ALA A 241 -75.51 75.63 9.86
CA ALA A 241 -74.13 76.00 10.10
C ALA A 241 -73.52 75.25 11.31
N THR A 242 -74.32 75.00 12.35
CA THR A 242 -73.88 74.19 13.50
C THR A 242 -73.65 72.73 13.11
N GLU A 243 -74.55 72.15 12.32
CA GLU A 243 -74.41 70.77 11.82
C GLU A 243 -73.18 70.59 10.93
N VAL A 244 -72.96 71.51 9.99
CA VAL A 244 -71.75 71.51 9.13
C VAL A 244 -70.48 71.62 9.97
N ARG A 245 -70.49 72.42 11.04
CA ARG A 245 -69.35 72.55 11.96
C ARG A 245 -69.07 71.24 12.70
N THR A 246 -70.11 70.53 13.14
CA THR A 246 -69.99 69.22 13.80
C THR A 246 -69.42 68.18 12.83
N LEU A 247 -70.00 68.05 11.63
CA LEU A 247 -69.53 67.13 10.58
C LEU A 247 -68.06 67.39 10.20
N ALA A 248 -67.67 68.65 10.07
CA ALA A 248 -66.27 69.02 9.81
C ALA A 248 -65.33 68.64 10.97
N GLY A 249 -65.83 68.68 12.21
CA GLY A 249 -65.11 68.19 13.39
C GLY A 249 -64.94 66.68 13.40
N GLU A 250 -66.01 65.94 13.10
CA GLU A 250 -65.97 64.48 12.99
C GLU A 250 -65.04 64.02 11.85
N ALA A 251 -65.09 64.68 10.70
CA ALA A 251 -64.18 64.42 9.58
C ALA A 251 -62.71 64.64 9.95
N ALA A 252 -62.38 65.71 10.69
CA ALA A 252 -61.03 65.95 11.18
C ALA A 252 -60.58 64.86 12.17
N SER A 253 -61.46 64.43 13.08
CA SER A 253 -61.17 63.35 14.03
C SER A 253 -60.90 62.03 13.30
N ALA A 254 -61.77 61.64 12.38
CA ALA A 254 -61.60 60.43 11.57
C ALA A 254 -60.30 60.47 10.74
N THR A 255 -59.96 61.64 10.18
CA THR A 255 -58.70 61.84 9.44
C THR A 255 -57.48 61.66 10.33
N SER A 256 -57.52 62.13 11.58
CA SER A 256 -56.46 61.93 12.57
C SER A 256 -56.27 60.43 12.91
N ASP A 257 -57.37 59.71 13.11
CA ASP A 257 -57.35 58.28 13.44
C ASP A 257 -56.76 57.46 12.27
N ILE A 258 -57.19 57.72 11.04
CA ILE A 258 -56.60 57.11 9.84
C ILE A 258 -55.11 57.48 9.73
N GLY A 259 -54.75 58.72 10.04
CA GLY A 259 -53.35 59.17 10.07
C GLY A 259 -52.49 58.38 11.06
N ALA A 260 -53.04 57.99 12.22
CA ALA A 260 -52.35 57.12 13.17
C ALA A 260 -52.10 55.72 12.60
N LEU A 261 -53.11 55.13 11.93
CA LEU A 261 -52.96 53.83 11.27
C LEU A 261 -51.90 53.87 10.15
N VAL A 262 -51.89 54.93 9.33
CA VAL A 262 -50.87 55.10 8.27
C VAL A 262 -49.47 55.22 8.85
N ARG A 263 -49.28 55.95 9.96
CA ARG A 263 -47.98 56.00 10.65
C ARG A 263 -47.53 54.63 11.15
N GLN A 264 -48.46 53.83 11.67
CA GLN A 264 -48.17 52.47 12.11
C GLN A 264 -47.77 51.57 10.92
N ILE A 265 -48.49 51.63 9.80
CA ILE A 265 -48.16 50.90 8.56
C ILE A 265 -46.75 51.28 8.10
N LYS A 266 -46.41 52.57 8.06
CA LYS A 266 -45.06 53.04 7.69
C LYS A 266 -43.98 52.49 8.62
N LYS A 267 -44.23 52.48 9.92
CA LYS A 267 -43.29 51.93 10.90
C LYS A 267 -43.04 50.44 10.65
N THR A 268 -44.11 49.66 10.50
CA THR A 268 -44.01 48.21 10.21
C THR A 268 -43.35 47.94 8.85
N ALA A 269 -43.65 48.74 7.83
CA ALA A 269 -42.98 48.65 6.54
C ALA A 269 -41.48 48.91 6.66
N GLY A 270 -41.08 49.94 7.42
CA GLY A 270 -39.68 50.26 7.68
C GLY A 270 -38.93 49.12 8.37
N THR A 271 -39.47 48.58 9.46
CA THR A 271 -38.84 47.45 10.17
C THR A 271 -38.75 46.20 9.29
N THR A 272 -39.78 45.93 8.48
CA THR A 272 -39.76 44.77 7.59
C THR A 272 -38.77 44.96 6.43
N ASP A 273 -38.51 46.19 5.97
CA ASP A 273 -37.44 46.44 4.99
C ASP A 273 -36.05 46.19 5.59
N GLU A 274 -35.81 46.61 6.84
CA GLU A 274 -34.59 46.28 7.59
C GLU A 274 -34.39 44.76 7.69
N ASP A 275 -35.44 44.01 8.05
CA ASP A 275 -35.42 42.54 8.09
C ASP A 275 -35.10 41.93 6.70
N MET A 276 -35.61 42.52 5.61
CA MET A 276 -35.30 42.05 4.24
C MET A 276 -33.84 42.32 3.87
N GLN A 277 -33.27 43.45 4.29
CA GLN A 277 -31.85 43.74 4.07
C GLN A 277 -30.94 42.79 4.87
N ASP A 278 -31.31 42.45 6.10
CA ASP A 278 -30.62 41.44 6.89
C ASP A 278 -30.69 40.04 6.24
N ASN A 279 -31.88 39.63 5.80
CA ASN A 279 -32.06 38.36 5.08
C ASN A 279 -31.26 38.30 3.78
N SER A 280 -31.16 39.42 3.04
CA SER A 280 -30.34 39.50 1.83
C SER A 280 -28.85 39.31 2.13
N ARG A 281 -28.34 39.95 3.20
CA ARG A 281 -26.96 39.77 3.67
C ARG A 281 -26.69 38.33 4.09
N ALA A 282 -27.61 37.72 4.85
CA ALA A 282 -27.50 36.32 5.28
C ALA A 282 -27.48 35.34 4.09
N ALA A 283 -28.36 35.56 3.10
CA ALA A 283 -28.39 34.73 1.89
C ALA A 283 -27.09 34.82 1.09
N ASN A 284 -26.50 36.02 0.95
CA ASN A 284 -25.21 36.18 0.29
C ASN A 284 -24.07 35.48 1.05
N HIS A 285 -24.05 35.59 2.38
CA HIS A 285 -23.07 34.87 3.20
C HIS A 285 -23.17 33.36 3.03
N LEU A 286 -24.39 32.80 3.11
CA LEU A 286 -24.63 31.37 2.90
C LEU A 286 -24.20 30.91 1.51
N LYS A 287 -24.40 31.74 0.48
CA LYS A 287 -23.96 31.43 -0.89
C LYS A 287 -22.44 31.31 -0.97
N ASP A 288 -21.70 32.22 -0.34
CA ASP A 288 -20.25 32.21 -0.32
C ASP A 288 -19.72 30.99 0.44
N GLU A 289 -20.32 30.67 1.60
CA GLU A 289 -20.00 29.45 2.37
C GLU A 289 -20.24 28.18 1.57
N ALA A 290 -21.41 28.06 0.93
CA ALA A 290 -21.76 26.90 0.09
C ALA A 290 -20.79 26.76 -1.10
N SER A 291 -20.38 27.87 -1.72
CA SER A 291 -19.41 27.87 -2.83
C SER A 291 -18.02 27.43 -2.37
N GLN A 292 -17.57 27.90 -1.20
CA GLN A 292 -16.31 27.45 -0.61
C GLN A 292 -16.35 25.97 -0.25
N LEU A 293 -17.48 25.50 0.30
CA LEU A 293 -17.65 24.10 0.65
C LEU A 293 -17.67 23.21 -0.59
N LEU A 294 -18.32 23.64 -1.66
CA LEU A 294 -18.29 22.94 -2.96
C LEU A 294 -16.86 22.78 -3.49
N ALA A 295 -16.04 23.84 -3.42
CA ALA A 295 -14.63 23.78 -3.82
C ALA A 295 -13.81 22.84 -2.92
N ARG A 296 -14.07 22.84 -1.61
CA ARG A 296 -13.40 21.93 -0.66
C ARG A 296 -13.74 20.47 -0.95
N THR A 297 -15.02 20.15 -1.17
CA THR A 297 -15.45 18.80 -1.52
C THR A 297 -14.96 18.37 -2.90
N GLY A 298 -14.80 19.32 -3.83
CA GLY A 298 -14.07 19.14 -5.10
C GLY A 298 -12.67 18.57 -4.89
N ARG A 299 -11.88 19.20 -4.02
CA ARG A 299 -10.52 18.74 -3.69
C ARG A 299 -10.50 17.37 -3.02
N VAL A 300 -11.50 17.04 -2.19
CA VAL A 300 -11.58 15.71 -1.56
C VAL A 300 -11.79 14.63 -2.63
N VAL A 301 -12.67 14.85 -3.62
CA VAL A 301 -12.86 13.91 -4.72
C VAL A 301 -11.56 13.70 -5.51
N GLU A 302 -10.85 14.78 -5.84
CA GLU A 302 -9.56 14.71 -6.53
C GLU A 302 -8.51 13.91 -5.73
N ILE A 303 -8.40 14.17 -4.42
CA ILE A 303 -7.48 13.43 -3.53
C ILE A 303 -7.88 11.95 -3.45
N SER A 304 -9.18 11.64 -3.40
CA SER A 304 -9.65 10.25 -3.40
C SER A 304 -9.32 9.54 -4.71
N GLU A 305 -9.39 10.21 -5.87
CA GLU A 305 -8.98 9.62 -7.15
C GLU A 305 -7.48 9.34 -7.20
N GLN A 306 -6.65 10.28 -6.76
CA GLN A 306 -5.21 10.08 -6.64
C GLN A 306 -4.87 8.94 -5.67
N SER A 307 -5.57 8.87 -4.53
CA SER A 307 -5.42 7.81 -3.54
C SER A 307 -5.82 6.46 -4.10
N ALA A 308 -6.88 6.38 -4.91
CA ALA A 308 -7.31 5.14 -5.56
C ALA A 308 -6.23 4.59 -6.50
N SER A 309 -5.62 5.48 -7.30
CA SER A 309 -4.52 5.10 -8.18
C SER A 309 -3.31 4.61 -7.38
N ALA A 310 -2.91 5.34 -6.33
CA ALA A 310 -1.77 4.97 -5.49
C ALA A 310 -1.98 3.64 -4.76
N LEU A 311 -3.18 3.41 -4.23
CA LEU A 311 -3.55 2.15 -3.56
C LEU A 311 -3.55 0.97 -4.54
N THR A 312 -4.00 1.17 -5.77
CA THR A 312 -3.94 0.13 -6.81
C THR A 312 -2.50 -0.27 -7.12
N THR A 313 -1.61 0.72 -7.29
CA THR A 313 -0.17 0.47 -7.50
C THR A 313 0.47 -0.21 -6.29
N ALA A 314 0.15 0.24 -5.07
CA ALA A 314 0.69 -0.37 -3.84
C ALA A 314 0.22 -1.82 -3.67
N ALA A 315 -1.06 -2.12 -3.95
CA ALA A 315 -1.60 -3.47 -3.87
C ALA A 315 -0.91 -4.41 -4.85
N MET A 316 -0.71 -3.96 -6.09
CA MET A 316 0.02 -4.70 -7.11
C MET A 316 1.48 -4.98 -6.68
N LEU A 317 2.19 -3.98 -6.15
CA LEU A 317 3.55 -4.17 -5.65
C LEU A 317 3.61 -5.17 -4.49
N SER A 318 2.65 -5.07 -3.57
CA SER A 318 2.55 -5.97 -2.41
C SER A 318 2.40 -7.43 -2.84
N GLU A 319 1.53 -7.71 -3.82
CA GLU A 319 1.36 -9.07 -4.38
C GLU A 319 2.64 -9.59 -5.05
N ILE A 320 3.36 -8.73 -5.80
CA ILE A 320 4.63 -9.14 -6.43
C ILE A 320 5.70 -9.43 -5.38
N GLU A 321 5.83 -8.60 -4.35
CA GLU A 321 6.80 -8.86 -3.29
C GLU A 321 6.46 -10.11 -2.48
N LEU A 322 5.17 -10.40 -2.28
CA LEU A 322 4.74 -11.65 -1.67
C LEU A 322 5.13 -12.87 -2.52
N ALA A 323 4.95 -12.79 -3.84
CA ALA A 323 5.42 -13.83 -4.76
C ALA A 323 6.96 -13.97 -4.74
N ASN A 324 7.71 -12.87 -4.67
CA ASN A 324 9.17 -12.90 -4.55
C ASN A 324 9.64 -13.60 -3.26
N LEU A 325 8.93 -13.37 -2.14
CA LEU A 325 9.25 -13.99 -0.86
C LEU A 325 9.01 -15.51 -0.90
N GLU A 326 7.93 -15.97 -1.53
CA GLU A 326 7.69 -17.41 -1.73
C GLU A 326 8.77 -18.06 -2.61
N GLU A 327 9.24 -17.39 -3.66
CA GLU A 327 10.37 -17.87 -4.48
C GLU A 327 11.69 -17.94 -3.67
N LEU A 328 11.90 -17.00 -2.75
CA LEU A 328 13.05 -17.05 -1.83
C LEU A 328 12.93 -18.21 -0.82
N GLU A 329 11.72 -18.50 -0.32
CA GLU A 329 11.45 -19.63 0.56
C GLU A 329 11.72 -20.96 -0.16
N LEU A 330 11.26 -21.11 -1.41
CA LEU A 330 11.55 -22.27 -2.25
C LEU A 330 13.06 -22.53 -2.37
N LYS A 331 13.83 -21.49 -2.72
CA LYS A 331 15.28 -21.58 -2.85
C LYS A 331 15.94 -21.94 -1.54
N LEU A 332 15.53 -21.28 -0.45
CA LEU A 332 16.05 -21.56 0.88
C LEU A 332 15.81 -23.02 1.27
N GLU A 333 14.65 -23.57 0.94
CA GLU A 333 14.34 -24.98 1.19
C GLU A 333 15.25 -25.93 0.41
N VAL A 334 15.55 -25.63 -0.86
CA VAL A 334 16.57 -26.37 -1.63
C VAL A 334 17.94 -26.30 -0.93
N TYR A 335 18.37 -25.13 -0.48
CA TYR A 335 19.64 -25.02 0.27
C TYR A 335 19.59 -25.81 1.59
N ARG A 336 18.46 -25.82 2.31
CA ARG A 336 18.29 -26.61 3.54
C ARG A 336 18.47 -28.10 3.29
N VAL A 337 18.02 -28.62 2.14
CA VAL A 337 18.31 -30.00 1.72
C VAL A 337 19.81 -30.23 1.54
N PHE A 338 20.51 -29.35 0.81
CA PHE A 338 21.96 -29.46 0.56
C PHE A 338 22.81 -29.32 1.84
N MET A 339 22.30 -28.62 2.84
CA MET A 339 22.94 -28.46 4.15
C MET A 339 22.62 -29.60 5.13
N GLY A 340 21.75 -30.54 4.75
CA GLY A 340 21.28 -31.62 5.61
C GLY A 340 20.35 -31.16 6.74
N LEU A 341 19.74 -29.98 6.60
CA LEU A 341 18.78 -29.41 7.55
C LEU A 341 17.32 -29.74 7.21
N SER A 342 17.05 -30.19 5.99
CA SER A 342 15.72 -30.62 5.55
C SER A 342 15.74 -32.04 5.00
N ALA A 343 14.64 -32.75 5.23
CA ALA A 343 14.37 -34.09 4.68
C ALA A 343 13.60 -34.05 3.34
N ALA A 344 13.30 -32.85 2.82
CA ALA A 344 12.54 -32.69 1.58
C ALA A 344 13.17 -33.45 0.40
N THR A 345 12.30 -33.92 -0.47
CA THR A 345 12.53 -34.69 -1.69
C THR A 345 12.04 -33.89 -2.90
N GLU A 346 12.32 -34.35 -4.11
CA GLU A 346 11.87 -33.66 -5.33
C GLU A 346 10.34 -33.54 -5.46
N ALA A 347 9.58 -34.32 -4.70
CA ALA A 347 8.11 -34.29 -4.69
C ALA A 347 7.54 -33.14 -3.84
N ASP A 348 8.33 -32.61 -2.91
CA ASP A 348 7.92 -31.52 -2.01
C ASP A 348 8.02 -30.14 -2.69
N PHE A 349 8.62 -30.07 -3.87
CA PHE A 349 8.74 -28.84 -4.65
C PHE A 349 7.69 -28.82 -5.76
N PRO A 350 6.72 -27.90 -5.70
CA PRO A 350 5.62 -27.84 -6.66
C PRO A 350 6.13 -27.41 -8.06
N PRO A 351 5.37 -27.70 -9.14
CA PRO A 351 5.59 -27.06 -10.42
C PRO A 351 5.33 -25.55 -10.33
N GLU A 352 5.84 -24.81 -11.32
CA GLU A 352 5.74 -23.36 -11.40
C GLU A 352 4.30 -22.85 -11.44
N THR A 353 3.36 -23.64 -11.98
CA THR A 353 1.94 -23.29 -12.06
C THR A 353 1.25 -23.19 -10.71
N ASP A 354 1.79 -23.91 -9.71
CA ASP A 354 1.14 -24.07 -8.42
C ASP A 354 1.64 -23.04 -7.40
N CYS A 355 2.77 -22.36 -7.66
CA CYS A 355 3.27 -21.29 -6.80
C CYS A 355 2.49 -19.98 -7.04
N ARG A 356 2.54 -19.03 -6.08
CA ARG A 356 1.80 -17.75 -6.20
C ARG A 356 2.23 -16.95 -7.42
N LEU A 357 3.52 -16.94 -7.77
CA LEU A 357 4.00 -16.24 -8.96
C LEU A 357 3.38 -16.84 -10.24
N GLY A 358 3.27 -18.17 -10.32
CA GLY A 358 2.62 -18.86 -11.42
C GLY A 358 1.12 -18.61 -11.45
N GLN A 359 0.44 -18.72 -10.31
CA GLN A 359 -0.98 -18.41 -10.20
C GLN A 359 -1.30 -16.97 -10.62
N TRP A 360 -0.43 -16.02 -10.28
CA TRP A 360 -0.51 -14.64 -10.76
C TRP A 360 -0.25 -14.54 -12.27
N TYR A 361 0.79 -15.20 -12.76
CA TYR A 361 1.20 -15.18 -14.16
C TYR A 361 0.13 -15.75 -15.10
N TYR A 362 -0.39 -16.94 -14.79
CA TYR A 362 -1.43 -17.62 -15.58
C TYR A 362 -2.84 -17.11 -15.26
N GLY A 363 -3.02 -16.47 -14.11
CA GLY A 363 -4.30 -15.93 -13.64
C GLY A 363 -4.73 -14.64 -14.34
N ALA A 364 -6.01 -14.30 -14.19
CA ALA A 364 -6.60 -13.13 -14.83
C ALA A 364 -5.94 -11.80 -14.42
N ALA A 365 -5.45 -11.69 -13.18
CA ALA A 365 -4.86 -10.47 -12.66
C ALA A 365 -3.54 -10.10 -13.38
N GLY A 366 -2.60 -11.05 -13.49
CA GLY A 366 -1.35 -10.84 -14.22
C GLY A 366 -1.60 -10.67 -15.71
N GLN A 367 -2.43 -11.53 -16.31
CA GLN A 367 -2.74 -11.47 -17.74
C GLN A 367 -3.39 -10.16 -18.16
N ALA A 368 -4.43 -9.69 -17.46
CA ALA A 368 -5.14 -8.47 -17.83
C ALA A 368 -4.25 -7.22 -17.78
N GLN A 369 -3.25 -7.20 -16.90
CA GLN A 369 -2.44 -6.01 -16.65
C GLN A 369 -1.05 -6.07 -17.31
N PHE A 370 -0.47 -7.24 -17.54
CA PHE A 370 0.94 -7.38 -17.93
C PHE A 370 1.15 -8.15 -19.23
N ALA A 371 0.14 -8.82 -19.79
CA ALA A 371 0.30 -9.65 -21.00
C ALA A 371 0.89 -8.90 -22.20
N SER A 372 0.69 -7.58 -22.29
CA SER A 372 1.27 -6.76 -23.36
C SER A 372 2.75 -6.44 -23.20
N LEU A 373 3.35 -6.69 -22.03
CA LEU A 373 4.75 -6.35 -21.76
C LEU A 373 5.65 -7.50 -22.24
N PRO A 374 6.70 -7.21 -23.05
CA PRO A 374 7.63 -8.24 -23.52
C PRO A 374 8.30 -9.02 -22.38
N ASP A 375 8.65 -8.33 -21.29
CA ASP A 375 9.26 -8.96 -20.11
C ASP A 375 8.30 -9.89 -19.36
N PHE A 376 6.97 -9.75 -19.53
CA PHE A 376 5.99 -10.66 -18.93
C PHE A 376 6.02 -12.00 -19.64
N ALA A 377 5.84 -12.01 -20.96
CA ALA A 377 5.93 -13.23 -21.76
C ALA A 377 7.30 -13.92 -21.60
N ALA A 378 8.38 -13.14 -21.60
CA ALA A 378 9.73 -13.68 -21.50
C ALA A 378 10.11 -14.19 -20.09
N MET A 379 9.25 -14.01 -19.07
CA MET A 379 9.47 -14.51 -17.71
C MET A 379 9.06 -15.98 -17.54
N GLU A 380 8.15 -16.49 -18.38
CA GLU A 380 7.57 -17.84 -18.26
C GLU A 380 8.64 -18.94 -18.23
N GLU A 381 9.49 -18.94 -19.26
CA GLU A 381 10.55 -19.94 -19.40
C GLU A 381 11.57 -19.93 -18.25
N PRO A 382 12.17 -18.79 -17.85
CA PRO A 382 13.07 -18.78 -16.71
C PRO A 382 12.36 -19.14 -15.40
N HIS A 383 11.06 -18.84 -15.22
CA HIS A 383 10.30 -19.26 -14.04
C HIS A 383 10.09 -20.77 -13.98
N ARG A 384 9.63 -21.38 -15.07
CA ARG A 384 9.55 -22.85 -15.21
C ARG A 384 10.88 -23.52 -14.90
N ARG A 385 11.98 -22.97 -15.43
CA ARG A 385 13.34 -23.48 -15.17
C ARG A 385 13.77 -23.36 -13.71
N VAL A 386 13.26 -22.42 -12.91
CA VAL A 386 13.55 -22.37 -11.47
C VAL A 386 13.04 -23.65 -10.80
N HIS A 387 11.77 -23.99 -11.02
CA HIS A 387 11.14 -25.16 -10.39
C HIS A 387 11.72 -26.48 -10.91
N GLU A 388 11.97 -26.60 -12.20
CA GLU A 388 12.60 -27.79 -12.79
C GLU A 388 14.00 -28.03 -12.22
N ASN A 389 14.83 -26.98 -12.14
CA ASN A 389 16.19 -27.09 -11.59
C ASN A 389 16.19 -27.32 -10.08
N ALA A 390 15.22 -26.78 -9.33
CA ALA A 390 15.06 -27.06 -7.90
C ALA A 390 14.83 -28.56 -7.64
N ARG A 391 13.88 -29.15 -8.38
CA ARG A 391 13.55 -30.59 -8.30
C ARG A 391 14.75 -31.45 -8.70
N GLU A 392 15.41 -31.12 -9.81
CA GLU A 392 16.59 -31.85 -10.27
C GLU A 392 17.75 -31.75 -9.27
N ALA A 393 18.01 -30.57 -8.72
CA ALA A 393 19.06 -30.37 -7.72
C ALA A 393 18.85 -31.28 -6.50
N VAL A 394 17.62 -31.33 -5.97
CA VAL A 394 17.27 -32.18 -4.82
C VAL A 394 17.34 -33.67 -5.18
N ARG A 395 16.81 -34.07 -6.34
CA ARG A 395 16.89 -35.46 -6.82
C ARG A 395 18.34 -35.95 -6.91
N GLN A 396 19.19 -35.20 -7.59
CA GLN A 396 20.60 -35.58 -7.79
C GLN A 396 21.37 -35.59 -6.46
N TYR A 397 21.11 -34.63 -5.58
CA TYR A 397 21.72 -34.59 -4.25
C TYR A 397 21.36 -35.84 -3.43
N ARG A 398 20.08 -36.22 -3.40
CA ARG A 398 19.61 -37.42 -2.68
C ARG A 398 20.14 -38.73 -3.30
N ALA A 399 20.39 -38.74 -4.61
CA ALA A 399 21.03 -39.86 -5.29
C ALA A 399 22.55 -39.95 -5.07
N GLY A 400 23.16 -38.98 -4.37
CA GLY A 400 24.61 -38.91 -4.14
C GLY A 400 25.40 -38.31 -5.31
N ASN A 401 24.74 -37.83 -6.36
CA ASN A 401 25.34 -37.24 -7.56
C ASN A 401 25.65 -35.75 -7.35
N ASN A 402 26.56 -35.46 -6.42
CA ASN A 402 26.84 -34.09 -5.97
C ASN A 402 27.24 -33.11 -7.09
N ALA A 403 27.94 -33.57 -8.12
CA ALA A 403 28.37 -32.71 -9.23
C ALA A 403 27.17 -32.19 -10.06
N GLU A 404 26.26 -33.08 -10.44
CA GLU A 404 25.04 -32.68 -11.18
C GLU A 404 24.08 -31.90 -10.29
N ALA A 405 24.00 -32.25 -9.00
CA ALA A 405 23.20 -31.51 -8.02
C ALA A 405 23.63 -30.02 -7.92
N LEU A 406 24.94 -29.76 -7.81
CA LEU A 406 25.47 -28.39 -7.75
C LEU A 406 25.28 -27.62 -9.07
N LYS A 407 25.36 -28.32 -10.20
CA LYS A 407 25.10 -27.72 -11.52
C LYS A 407 23.63 -27.31 -11.66
N ALA A 408 22.70 -28.16 -11.26
CA ALA A 408 21.27 -27.85 -11.24
C ALA A 408 20.96 -26.69 -10.26
N LEU A 409 21.58 -26.69 -9.07
CA LEU A 409 21.46 -25.60 -8.10
C LEU A 409 21.91 -24.25 -8.70
N GLY A 410 23.05 -24.23 -9.39
CA GLY A 410 23.52 -23.02 -10.08
C GLY A 410 22.61 -22.57 -11.24
N ALA A 411 22.01 -23.52 -11.96
CA ALA A 411 21.04 -23.22 -13.01
C ALA A 411 19.73 -22.65 -12.45
N MET A 412 19.28 -23.11 -11.28
CA MET A 412 18.14 -22.55 -10.55
C MET A 412 18.39 -21.07 -10.18
N GLU A 413 19.55 -20.76 -9.59
CA GLU A 413 19.92 -19.39 -9.23
C GLU A 413 19.96 -18.46 -10.44
N THR A 414 20.55 -18.92 -11.53
CA THR A 414 20.64 -18.15 -12.78
C THR A 414 19.25 -17.86 -13.35
N SER A 415 18.36 -18.85 -13.34
CA SER A 415 16.99 -18.71 -13.85
C SER A 415 16.16 -17.78 -12.97
N ASN A 416 16.27 -17.90 -11.65
CA ASN A 416 15.60 -17.03 -10.69
C ASN A 416 16.07 -15.58 -10.80
N HIS A 417 17.37 -15.35 -11.02
CA HIS A 417 17.88 -14.01 -11.27
C HIS A 417 17.25 -13.35 -12.50
N ASP A 418 17.04 -14.11 -13.58
CA ASP A 418 16.37 -13.61 -14.79
C ASP A 418 14.90 -13.25 -14.50
N VAL A 419 14.16 -14.11 -13.78
CA VAL A 419 12.79 -13.82 -13.32
C VAL A 419 12.73 -12.50 -12.54
N MET A 420 13.58 -12.35 -11.53
CA MET A 420 13.61 -11.15 -10.67
C MET A 420 13.99 -9.88 -11.44
N MET A 421 14.90 -9.98 -12.41
CA MET A 421 15.28 -8.86 -13.29
C MET A 421 14.10 -8.42 -14.16
N ARG A 422 13.35 -9.36 -14.75
CA ARG A 422 12.18 -9.08 -15.58
C ARG A 422 11.04 -8.47 -14.77
N LEU A 423 10.72 -9.05 -13.60
CA LEU A 423 9.73 -8.50 -12.67
C LEU A 423 10.02 -7.03 -12.33
N ARG A 424 11.27 -6.71 -11.98
CA ARG A 424 11.67 -5.32 -11.67
C ARG A 424 11.52 -4.37 -12.86
N ARG A 425 11.84 -4.82 -14.08
CA ARG A 425 11.67 -4.00 -15.30
C ARG A 425 10.19 -3.75 -15.62
N MET A 426 9.34 -4.77 -15.49
CA MET A 426 7.89 -4.64 -15.68
C MET A 426 7.28 -3.63 -14.70
N ILE A 427 7.65 -3.73 -13.41
CA ILE A 427 7.20 -2.79 -12.38
C ILE A 427 7.59 -1.35 -12.74
N ARG A 428 8.85 -1.11 -13.10
CA ARG A 428 9.35 0.23 -13.49
C ARG A 428 8.73 0.80 -14.76
N THR A 429 8.11 -0.04 -15.59
CA THR A 429 7.46 0.41 -16.83
C THR A 429 6.02 0.85 -16.56
N ARG A 430 5.44 0.47 -15.42
CA ARG A 430 4.04 0.70 -15.02
C ARG A 430 3.88 1.77 -13.94
N ILE A 431 4.92 2.01 -13.14
CA ILE A 431 5.07 3.15 -12.22
C ILE A 431 5.77 4.27 -12.97
#